data_AF-A0A661WZX2-F1
#
_entry.id   AF-A0A661WZX2-F1
#
_cell.length_a   1.000
_cell.length_b   1.000
_cell.length_c   1.000
_cell.angle_alpha   90.00
_cell.angle_beta   90.00
_cell.angle_gamma   90.00
#
_symmetry.space_group_name_H-M   'P 1'
#
loop_
_entity.id
_entity.type
_entity.pdbx_description
1 polymer ?
#
loop_
_entity_poly.entity_id
_entity_poly.type
_entity_poly.pdbx_seq_one_letter_code
_entity_poly.pdbx_strand_id
1 'polypeptide(L)'
;HNFTDVATNFNVEFDLKLNRISGESWAGFGLHIGAEDQHDVMDDTKTGITWWLQKGDGQQVLIVAGGAMAALGMRFKWKNNELKKFEDEPVHINCVVSTKSFGESDKVTTALFVNGEPITSRQRNGTTGYGTVFELNQSFTNNFNIFGFSNDTGVDCNFDVKNYTIRKTVPKIIVQDWTNDASSLINDSKVYTHAVNCFGSSVEINGVTFDAASNGSHPYDSQTNWVYMDYNNNYGIGTGSDTTSVSGNGANLLTSFFYSRISSTLMLFNLTPGLQYTLTLYNNSTATGPDSRIVASDSEAGLTVLNQNMGHGNIFRYTYTAPSNGVFSVTFDNSPVDSGDAFQNWRLYAFSNEMTVPECSLLFGFLSMAGLFIRRLNN
;
A
#
# COMPACT_ATOMS: atom_id res chain seq x y z
N HIS A 1 22.52 -2.82 -11.64
CA HIS A 1 22.27 -1.70 -12.57
C HIS A 1 22.63 -0.40 -11.85
N ASN A 2 23.42 0.52 -12.42
CA ASN A 2 23.82 1.77 -11.75
C ASN A 2 22.87 2.89 -12.20
N PHE A 3 22.25 3.59 -11.25
CA PHE A 3 21.32 4.66 -11.56
C PHE A 3 21.65 5.94 -10.78
N THR A 4 22.17 6.95 -11.46
CA THR A 4 22.11 8.34 -11.00
C THR A 4 20.87 9.07 -11.51
N ASP A 5 20.00 8.37 -12.27
CA ASP A 5 18.91 8.97 -13.02
C ASP A 5 17.49 8.58 -12.53
N VAL A 6 17.30 7.70 -11.54
CA VAL A 6 15.96 7.16 -11.13
C VAL A 6 14.99 8.17 -10.50
N ALA A 7 15.32 9.45 -10.48
CA ALA A 7 14.60 10.46 -9.69
C ALA A 7 14.57 10.09 -8.20
N THR A 8 14.01 10.99 -7.40
CA THR A 8 13.92 10.87 -5.95
C THR A 8 12.90 9.84 -5.47
N ASN A 9 12.03 9.36 -6.36
CA ASN A 9 11.01 8.35 -6.08
C ASN A 9 11.07 7.28 -7.16
N PHE A 10 11.14 6.02 -6.74
CA PHE A 10 11.12 4.89 -7.66
C PHE A 10 10.50 3.66 -7.02
N ASN A 11 10.11 2.74 -7.89
CA ASN A 11 9.52 1.46 -7.55
C ASN A 11 10.40 0.34 -8.10
N VAL A 12 10.63 -0.70 -7.30
CA VAL A 12 11.28 -1.96 -7.69
C VAL A 12 10.27 -3.09 -7.56
N GLU A 13 9.93 -3.72 -8.69
CA GLU A 13 8.94 -4.79 -8.74
C GLU A 13 9.51 -6.05 -9.39
N PHE A 14 9.05 -7.22 -8.93
CA PHE A 14 9.38 -8.52 -9.49
C PHE A 14 8.46 -9.60 -8.92
N ASP A 15 8.35 -10.72 -9.63
CA ASP A 15 7.72 -11.93 -9.08
C ASP A 15 8.80 -12.84 -8.49
N LEU A 16 8.53 -13.38 -7.30
CA LEU A 16 9.44 -14.22 -6.54
C LEU A 16 8.81 -15.58 -6.22
N LYS A 17 9.55 -16.67 -6.46
CA LYS A 17 9.20 -18.00 -5.96
C LYS A 17 10.41 -18.70 -5.36
N LEU A 18 10.25 -19.25 -4.15
CA LEU A 18 11.18 -20.18 -3.53
C LEU A 18 10.87 -21.61 -4.01
N ASN A 19 11.79 -22.24 -4.71
CA ASN A 19 11.70 -23.65 -5.07
C ASN A 19 12.59 -24.46 -4.13
N ARG A 20 11.99 -25.01 -3.07
CA ARG A 20 12.68 -25.91 -2.15
C ARG A 20 12.77 -27.31 -2.72
N ILE A 21 13.98 -27.85 -2.76
CA ILE A 21 14.28 -29.21 -3.24
C ILE A 21 14.39 -30.16 -2.05
N SER A 22 15.05 -29.75 -0.95
CA SER A 22 15.14 -30.54 0.28
C SER A 22 15.43 -29.67 1.54
N GLY A 23 15.22 -30.27 2.73
CA GLY A 23 15.46 -29.65 4.04
C GLY A 23 14.34 -28.72 4.50
N GLU A 24 14.04 -28.66 5.80
CA GLU A 24 12.91 -27.86 6.35
C GLU A 24 13.34 -26.56 7.03
N SER A 25 14.66 -26.35 7.17
CA SER A 25 15.21 -25.15 7.80
C SER A 25 15.08 -23.91 6.90
N TRP A 26 15.65 -22.81 7.33
CA TRP A 26 15.42 -21.53 6.70
C TRP A 26 16.07 -21.37 5.32
N ALA A 27 15.38 -20.61 4.47
CA ALA A 27 15.88 -20.08 3.21
C ALA A 27 15.39 -18.64 3.07
N GLY A 28 16.27 -17.74 2.63
CA GLY A 28 15.96 -16.33 2.51
C GLY A 28 16.50 -15.72 1.22
N PHE A 29 15.76 -14.72 0.75
CA PHE A 29 16.04 -13.91 -0.42
C PHE A 29 16.20 -12.47 0.03
N GLY A 30 17.10 -11.73 -0.61
CA GLY A 30 17.29 -10.32 -0.32
C GLY A 30 17.30 -9.47 -1.56
N LEU A 31 16.55 -8.38 -1.46
CA LEU A 31 16.58 -7.25 -2.37
C LEU A 31 17.47 -6.18 -1.72
N HIS A 32 18.68 -6.01 -2.23
CA HIS A 32 19.60 -4.96 -1.84
C HIS A 32 19.46 -3.77 -2.80
N ILE A 33 19.18 -2.58 -2.27
CA ILE A 33 19.03 -1.31 -2.99
C ILE A 33 20.05 -0.33 -2.45
N GLY A 34 20.73 0.42 -3.32
CA GLY A 34 21.72 1.41 -2.87
C GLY A 34 23.12 0.83 -2.63
N ALA A 35 23.42 -0.35 -3.17
CA ALA A 35 24.75 -0.94 -3.08
C ALA A 35 25.78 -0.10 -3.85
N GLU A 36 27.04 -0.14 -3.40
CA GLU A 36 28.16 0.57 -4.01
C GLU A 36 28.69 -0.15 -5.24
N ASP A 37 28.77 -1.48 -5.19
CA ASP A 37 29.20 -2.33 -6.29
C ASP A 37 28.42 -3.67 -6.34
N GLN A 38 28.51 -4.39 -7.47
CA GLN A 38 27.79 -5.66 -7.69
C GLN A 38 28.22 -6.83 -6.79
N HIS A 39 29.37 -6.72 -6.13
CA HIS A 39 29.92 -7.69 -5.19
C HIS A 39 29.46 -7.41 -3.75
N ASP A 40 28.66 -6.37 -3.51
CA ASP A 40 28.01 -6.06 -2.24
C ASP A 40 26.82 -7.00 -1.98
N VAL A 41 27.08 -8.29 -2.08
CA VAL A 41 26.09 -9.34 -1.85
C VAL A 41 26.01 -9.59 -0.35
N MET A 42 24.93 -9.14 0.28
CA MET A 42 24.49 -9.55 1.63
C MET A 42 25.51 -9.45 2.78
N ASP A 43 26.66 -8.82 2.57
CA ASP A 43 27.72 -8.75 3.55
C ASP A 43 27.49 -7.55 4.48
N ASP A 44 27.77 -7.75 5.77
CA ASP A 44 27.44 -6.84 6.88
C ASP A 44 28.23 -5.52 6.89
N THR A 45 29.03 -5.24 5.86
CA THR A 45 29.98 -4.11 5.86
C THR A 45 29.61 -2.95 4.93
N LYS A 46 28.52 -3.02 4.15
CA LYS A 46 28.36 -2.13 2.97
C LYS A 46 27.06 -1.31 2.91
N THR A 47 27.06 -0.26 2.08
CA THR A 47 26.05 0.81 1.97
C THR A 47 24.70 0.33 1.47
N GLY A 48 23.63 1.09 1.74
CA GLY A 48 22.30 0.84 1.16
C GLY A 48 21.32 0.23 2.15
N ILE A 49 20.30 -0.43 1.60
CA ILE A 49 19.24 -1.12 2.35
C ILE A 49 19.00 -2.51 1.77
N THR A 50 18.81 -3.51 2.62
CA THR A 50 18.43 -4.87 2.19
C THR A 50 17.11 -5.28 2.82
N TRP A 51 16.12 -5.53 1.99
CA TRP A 51 14.90 -6.24 2.36
C TRP A 51 15.15 -7.73 2.32
N TRP A 52 15.27 -8.36 3.49
CA TRP A 52 15.47 -9.79 3.66
C TRP A 52 14.13 -10.49 3.89
N LEU A 53 13.74 -11.35 2.95
CA LEU A 53 12.49 -12.11 2.91
C LEU A 53 12.80 -13.59 3.16
N GLN A 54 12.20 -14.21 4.18
CA GLN A 54 12.64 -15.53 4.64
C GLN A 54 11.49 -16.48 5.02
N LYS A 55 11.65 -17.76 4.67
CA LYS A 55 10.84 -18.92 5.12
C LYS A 55 11.65 -19.78 6.10
N GLY A 56 11.01 -20.51 7.03
CA GLY A 56 11.67 -21.32 8.09
C GLY A 56 12.32 -20.45 9.17
N ASP A 57 12.73 -20.97 10.33
CA ASP A 57 12.94 -20.31 11.66
C ASP A 57 13.45 -18.86 11.89
N GLY A 58 13.79 -18.04 10.91
CA GLY A 58 14.18 -16.63 11.11
C GLY A 58 13.04 -15.61 10.96
N GLN A 59 13.36 -14.40 10.51
CA GLN A 59 12.43 -13.27 10.46
C GLN A 59 12.70 -12.48 9.18
N GLN A 60 11.67 -11.83 8.62
CA GLN A 60 11.90 -10.79 7.63
C GLN A 60 12.60 -9.61 8.30
N VAL A 61 13.63 -9.06 7.66
CA VAL A 61 14.48 -8.02 8.23
C VAL A 61 14.69 -6.93 7.20
N LEU A 62 14.69 -5.68 7.66
CA LEU A 62 15.24 -4.57 6.91
C LEU A 62 16.62 -4.27 7.49
N ILE A 63 17.65 -4.51 6.70
CA ILE A 63 19.06 -4.32 7.05
C ILE A 63 19.51 -3.01 6.40
N VAL A 64 20.32 -2.23 7.12
CA VAL A 64 20.96 -1.01 6.60
C VAL A 64 22.47 -1.13 6.67
N ALA A 65 23.18 -0.12 6.17
CA ALA A 65 24.63 -0.12 6.13
C ALA A 65 25.30 -0.49 7.47
N GLY A 66 26.38 -1.27 7.38
CA GLY A 66 27.07 -1.82 8.54
C GLY A 66 26.34 -2.99 9.22
N GLY A 67 25.45 -3.66 8.49
CA GLY A 67 24.75 -4.88 8.97
C GLY A 67 23.73 -4.60 10.06
N ALA A 68 23.46 -3.33 10.36
CA ALA A 68 22.54 -2.95 11.40
C ALA A 68 21.11 -3.31 10.97
N MET A 69 20.40 -4.06 11.81
CA MET A 69 19.00 -4.37 11.59
C MET A 69 18.17 -3.12 11.88
N ALA A 70 17.73 -2.42 10.83
CA ALA A 70 16.86 -1.28 10.96
C ALA A 70 15.43 -1.67 11.33
N ALA A 71 14.96 -2.84 10.87
CA ALA A 71 13.67 -3.37 11.29
C ALA A 71 13.63 -4.90 11.36
N LEU A 72 12.90 -5.43 12.36
CA LEU A 72 12.79 -6.85 12.65
C LEU A 72 11.35 -7.34 12.66
N GLY A 73 11.10 -8.33 11.81
CA GLY A 73 9.85 -9.04 11.71
C GLY A 73 9.68 -10.15 12.74
N MET A 74 9.34 -9.83 13.99
CA MET A 74 8.82 -10.83 14.95
C MET A 74 7.59 -11.60 14.39
N ARG A 75 7.81 -12.81 13.85
CA ARG A 75 6.79 -13.61 13.14
C ARG A 75 5.51 -13.91 13.89
N PHE A 76 5.56 -14.03 15.22
CA PHE A 76 4.37 -14.28 16.03
C PHE A 76 3.51 -13.03 16.21
N LYS A 77 4.08 -11.84 15.96
CA LYS A 77 3.42 -10.55 16.14
C LYS A 77 2.91 -9.98 14.82
N TRP A 78 3.71 -10.08 13.75
CA TRP A 78 3.42 -9.50 12.44
C TRP A 78 2.78 -10.52 11.51
N LYS A 79 1.55 -10.27 11.08
CA LYS A 79 0.83 -11.12 10.14
C LYS A 79 1.20 -10.75 8.70
N ASN A 80 2.34 -11.23 8.22
CA ASN A 80 2.74 -11.12 6.81
C ASN A 80 2.37 -12.43 6.09
N ASN A 81 1.08 -12.61 5.82
CA ASN A 81 0.53 -13.89 5.34
C ASN A 81 0.87 -14.16 3.87
N GLU A 82 0.87 -13.15 3.02
CA GLU A 82 1.21 -13.29 1.60
C GLU A 82 2.66 -13.73 1.42
N LEU A 83 3.57 -13.23 2.26
CA LEU A 83 4.96 -13.69 2.25
C LEU A 83 5.09 -15.19 2.52
N LYS A 84 4.15 -15.84 3.21
CA LYS A 84 4.25 -17.28 3.48
C LYS A 84 4.03 -18.14 2.24
N LYS A 85 3.39 -17.58 1.20
CA LYS A 85 2.96 -18.28 -0.02
C LYS A 85 4.05 -18.41 -1.08
N PHE A 86 5.13 -17.64 -1.00
CA PHE A 86 6.20 -17.64 -2.01
C PHE A 86 6.91 -18.98 -2.22
N GLU A 87 6.71 -19.97 -1.35
CA GLU A 87 7.16 -21.35 -1.54
C GLU A 87 6.14 -22.19 -2.32
N ASP A 88 4.85 -21.90 -2.15
CA ASP A 88 3.74 -22.62 -2.77
C ASP A 88 3.47 -22.08 -4.18
N GLU A 89 3.55 -20.76 -4.36
CA GLU A 89 3.25 -20.05 -5.60
C GLU A 89 4.14 -18.80 -5.78
N PRO A 90 4.32 -18.29 -7.01
CA PRO A 90 4.95 -17.00 -7.20
C PRO A 90 4.17 -15.89 -6.47
N VAL A 91 4.88 -15.03 -5.74
CA VAL A 91 4.32 -13.81 -5.15
C VAL A 91 4.86 -12.59 -5.88
N HIS A 92 4.04 -11.56 -5.99
CA HIS A 92 4.45 -10.29 -6.55
C HIS A 92 5.04 -9.40 -5.46
N ILE A 93 6.28 -8.97 -5.64
CA ILE A 93 6.99 -8.04 -4.77
C ILE A 93 6.95 -6.65 -5.39
N ASN A 94 6.57 -5.67 -4.58
CA ASN A 94 6.62 -4.26 -4.93
C ASN A 94 7.31 -3.49 -3.80
N CYS A 95 8.46 -2.87 -4.08
CA CYS A 95 9.20 -2.06 -3.15
C CYS A 95 9.22 -0.59 -3.60
N VAL A 96 8.62 0.29 -2.80
CA VAL A 96 8.64 1.73 -3.02
C VAL A 96 9.82 2.33 -2.26
N VAL A 97 10.57 3.18 -2.94
CA VAL A 97 11.74 3.86 -2.37
C VAL A 97 11.69 5.34 -2.71
N SER A 98 11.92 6.18 -1.71
CA SER A 98 11.98 7.64 -1.84
C SER A 98 13.20 8.18 -1.09
N THR A 99 13.95 9.09 -1.71
CA THR A 99 15.05 9.84 -1.10
C THR A 99 14.96 11.30 -1.53
N LYS A 100 15.53 12.24 -0.77
CA LYS A 100 15.60 13.65 -1.20
C LYS A 100 16.71 13.88 -2.24
N SER A 101 17.82 13.16 -2.12
CA SER A 101 18.93 13.21 -3.06
C SER A 101 19.74 11.91 -3.01
N PHE A 102 20.64 11.73 -3.99
CA PHE A 102 21.65 10.68 -4.00
C PHE A 102 23.00 11.30 -3.61
N GLY A 103 23.78 10.61 -2.78
CA GLY A 103 25.13 11.01 -2.38
C GLY A 103 25.25 11.97 -1.20
N GLU A 104 24.14 12.40 -0.59
CA GLU A 104 24.13 13.23 0.62
C GLU A 104 23.61 12.47 1.84
N SER A 105 23.68 13.07 3.04
CA SER A 105 23.16 12.49 4.30
C SER A 105 21.62 12.46 4.40
N ASP A 106 20.93 12.51 3.26
CA ASP A 106 19.48 12.49 3.20
C ASP A 106 18.92 11.15 3.66
N LYS A 107 17.71 11.18 4.21
CA LYS A 107 17.03 9.96 4.64
C LYS A 107 16.38 9.26 3.46
N VAL A 108 16.43 7.94 3.48
CA VAL A 108 15.70 7.06 2.56
C VAL A 108 14.43 6.58 3.24
N THR A 109 13.29 6.74 2.59
CA THR A 109 12.02 6.13 2.98
C THR A 109 11.72 4.93 2.08
N THR A 110 11.33 3.81 2.66
CA THR A 110 10.97 2.60 1.91
C THR A 110 9.74 1.89 2.48
N ALA A 111 8.97 1.24 1.61
CA ALA A 111 7.93 0.28 1.98
C ALA A 111 8.01 -0.93 1.03
N LEU A 112 7.64 -2.11 1.50
CA LEU A 112 7.61 -3.33 0.68
C LEU A 112 6.27 -4.01 0.83
N PHE A 113 5.69 -4.41 -0.32
CA PHE A 113 4.42 -5.12 -0.42
C PHE A 113 4.64 -6.48 -1.07
N VAL A 114 3.94 -7.50 -0.57
CA VAL A 114 3.88 -8.85 -1.14
C VAL A 114 2.43 -9.13 -1.49
N ASN A 115 2.11 -9.33 -2.77
CA ASN A 115 0.75 -9.49 -3.25
C ASN A 115 -0.21 -8.37 -2.76
N GLY A 116 0.31 -7.15 -2.60
CA GLY A 116 -0.46 -6.03 -2.06
C GLY A 116 -0.53 -5.95 -0.53
N GLU A 117 -0.13 -6.98 0.22
CA GLU A 117 0.00 -6.90 1.69
C GLU A 117 1.32 -6.22 2.07
N PRO A 118 1.32 -5.17 2.91
CA PRO A 118 2.56 -4.53 3.33
C PRO A 118 3.33 -5.41 4.31
N ILE A 119 4.65 -5.43 4.18
CA ILE A 119 5.53 -6.03 5.17
C ILE A 119 5.61 -5.12 6.39
N THR A 120 5.06 -5.63 7.49
CA THR A 120 5.16 -4.98 8.81
C THR A 120 6.37 -5.48 9.59
N SER A 121 7.02 -4.59 10.32
CA SER A 121 8.11 -4.94 11.23
C SER A 121 8.36 -3.89 12.32
N ARG A 122 9.15 -4.26 13.34
CA ARG A 122 9.59 -3.37 14.42
C ARG A 122 10.86 -2.63 14.02
N GLN A 123 10.83 -1.31 13.94
CA GLN A 123 12.00 -0.46 13.75
C GLN A 123 12.90 -0.45 15.00
N ARG A 124 14.23 -0.47 14.80
CA ARG A 124 15.23 -0.52 15.88
C ARG A 124 16.11 0.74 16.02
N ASN A 125 15.94 1.74 15.16
CA ASN A 125 16.86 2.88 15.11
C ASN A 125 16.39 4.08 15.97
N GLY A 126 16.75 4.10 17.25
CA GLY A 126 16.70 5.27 18.14
C GLY A 126 15.35 5.63 18.77
N THR A 127 14.24 5.34 18.09
CA THR A 127 12.88 5.37 18.65
C THR A 127 12.21 4.05 18.31
N THR A 128 11.51 3.43 19.26
CA THR A 128 10.81 2.17 19.02
C THR A 128 9.61 2.44 18.12
N GLY A 129 9.82 2.48 16.80
CA GLY A 129 8.74 2.57 15.81
C GLY A 129 8.28 1.18 15.39
N TYR A 130 7.01 1.04 15.05
CA TYR A 130 6.46 -0.13 14.37
C TYR A 130 5.81 0.35 13.09
N GLY A 131 5.85 -0.43 12.02
CA GLY A 131 5.04 -0.07 10.86
C GLY A 131 5.47 -0.74 9.59
N THR A 132 5.20 -0.04 8.51
CA THR A 132 5.21 -0.50 7.12
C THR A 132 6.03 0.41 6.22
N VAL A 133 6.19 1.68 6.63
CA VAL A 133 6.97 2.70 5.92
C VAL A 133 8.16 3.11 6.79
N PHE A 134 9.36 2.76 6.36
CA PHE A 134 10.59 2.92 7.12
C PHE A 134 11.38 4.11 6.61
N GLU A 135 11.56 5.12 7.47
CA GLU A 135 12.51 6.20 7.22
C GLU A 135 13.86 5.85 7.86
N LEU A 136 14.92 5.87 7.05
CA LEU A 136 16.24 5.36 7.37
C LEU A 136 17.28 6.46 7.17
N ASN A 137 18.17 6.63 8.15
CA ASN A 137 19.34 7.50 8.01
C ASN A 137 20.40 6.81 7.15
N GLN A 138 20.16 6.75 5.83
CA GLN A 138 20.99 6.05 4.85
C GLN A 138 21.11 6.92 3.61
N SER A 139 22.32 7.06 3.09
CA SER A 139 22.59 7.75 1.84
C SER A 139 22.83 6.73 0.72
N PHE A 140 22.17 6.90 -0.41
CA PHE A 140 22.51 6.14 -1.62
C PHE A 140 23.54 6.93 -2.43
N THR A 141 24.81 6.53 -2.33
CA THR A 141 25.88 7.13 -3.14
C THR A 141 25.87 6.54 -4.55
N ASN A 142 25.66 5.23 -4.64
CA ASN A 142 25.37 4.48 -5.85
C ASN A 142 24.03 3.74 -5.66
N ASN A 143 23.44 3.28 -6.75
CA ASN A 143 22.16 2.57 -6.69
C ASN A 143 22.21 1.23 -7.41
N PHE A 144 23.20 0.40 -7.08
CA PHE A 144 23.14 -1.00 -7.50
C PHE A 144 21.98 -1.69 -6.79
N ASN A 145 21.14 -2.33 -7.59
CA ASN A 145 20.11 -3.24 -7.13
C ASN A 145 20.64 -4.66 -7.31
N ILE A 146 20.73 -5.41 -6.21
CA ILE A 146 21.34 -6.73 -6.16
C ILE A 146 20.35 -7.70 -5.54
N PHE A 147 20.19 -8.84 -6.19
CA PHE A 147 19.49 -9.99 -5.62
C PHE A 147 20.51 -10.97 -5.06
N GLY A 148 20.25 -11.41 -3.84
CA GLY A 148 21.01 -12.50 -3.22
C GLY A 148 20.05 -13.47 -2.57
N PHE A 149 20.57 -14.64 -2.25
CA PHE A 149 19.88 -15.57 -1.37
C PHE A 149 20.89 -16.29 -0.49
N SER A 150 20.41 -16.81 0.63
CA SER A 150 21.16 -17.71 1.50
C SER A 150 20.19 -18.72 2.11
N ASN A 151 20.71 -19.84 2.55
CA ASN A 151 19.94 -20.90 3.17
C ASN A 151 20.78 -21.59 4.25
N ASP A 152 20.10 -22.36 5.09
CA ASP A 152 20.78 -23.20 6.07
C ASP A 152 21.52 -24.36 5.37
N THR A 153 22.57 -24.88 6.01
CA THR A 153 23.49 -25.88 5.41
C THR A 153 22.79 -27.17 4.96
N GLY A 154 21.66 -27.50 5.58
CA GLY A 154 20.84 -28.68 5.25
C GLY A 154 19.70 -28.41 4.26
N VAL A 155 19.65 -27.23 3.63
CA VAL A 155 18.58 -26.84 2.72
C VAL A 155 19.12 -26.74 1.29
N ASP A 156 18.48 -27.48 0.38
CA ASP A 156 18.70 -27.32 -1.06
C ASP A 156 17.50 -26.57 -1.65
N CYS A 157 17.75 -25.41 -2.25
CA CYS A 157 16.71 -24.57 -2.83
C CYS A 157 17.27 -23.64 -3.91
N ASN A 158 16.38 -23.12 -4.74
CA ASN A 158 16.66 -21.99 -5.61
C ASN A 158 15.51 -20.98 -5.56
N PHE A 159 15.75 -19.79 -6.10
CA PHE A 159 14.75 -18.74 -6.23
C PHE A 159 14.54 -18.38 -7.70
N ASP A 160 13.29 -18.38 -8.14
CA ASP A 160 12.89 -17.83 -9.43
C ASP A 160 12.54 -16.34 -9.24
N VAL A 161 13.23 -15.48 -9.99
CA VAL A 161 12.91 -14.06 -10.10
C VAL A 161 12.46 -13.77 -11.52
N LYS A 162 11.25 -13.23 -11.69
CA LYS A 162 10.68 -12.90 -12.99
C LYS A 162 10.14 -11.48 -13.01
N ASN A 163 9.92 -10.94 -14.20
CA ASN A 163 9.27 -9.64 -14.41
C ASN A 163 9.90 -8.48 -13.65
N TYR A 164 11.22 -8.55 -13.42
CA TYR A 164 11.95 -7.51 -12.72
C TYR A 164 11.89 -6.18 -13.49
N THR A 165 11.35 -5.16 -12.82
CA THR A 165 11.26 -3.82 -13.37
C THR A 165 11.64 -2.79 -12.31
N ILE A 166 12.25 -1.69 -12.76
CA ILE A 166 12.40 -0.47 -11.98
C ILE A 166 11.71 0.65 -12.72
N ARG A 167 10.88 1.42 -12.01
CA ARG A 167 10.14 2.54 -12.59
C ARG A 167 10.36 3.80 -11.77
N LYS A 168 10.59 4.92 -12.45
CA LYS A 168 10.51 6.25 -11.83
C LYS A 168 9.05 6.50 -11.47
N THR A 169 8.80 6.96 -10.25
CA THR A 169 7.44 7.27 -9.79
C THR A 169 7.36 8.69 -9.27
N VAL A 170 6.13 9.18 -9.12
CA VAL A 170 5.85 10.50 -8.54
C VAL A 170 4.67 10.35 -7.57
N PRO A 171 4.54 11.23 -6.57
CA PRO A 171 3.34 11.30 -5.76
C PRO A 171 2.11 11.52 -6.66
N LYS A 172 1.04 10.73 -6.47
CA LYS A 172 -0.17 10.79 -7.32
C LYS A 172 -1.43 11.21 -6.58
N ILE A 173 -1.37 11.40 -5.27
CA ILE A 173 -2.56 11.79 -4.49
C ILE A 173 -2.96 13.21 -4.87
N ILE A 174 -4.19 13.36 -5.36
CA ILE A 174 -4.81 14.65 -5.61
C ILE A 174 -5.68 15.01 -4.41
N VAL A 175 -5.53 16.25 -3.93
CA VAL A 175 -6.31 16.78 -2.80
C VAL A 175 -7.35 17.77 -3.30
N GLN A 176 -8.57 17.68 -2.79
CA GLN A 176 -9.65 18.62 -3.08
C GLN A 176 -10.42 18.97 -1.82
N ASP A 177 -10.88 20.22 -1.72
CA ASP A 177 -11.75 20.67 -0.65
C ASP A 177 -13.14 20.02 -0.73
N TRP A 178 -13.67 19.65 0.44
CA TRP A 178 -15.02 19.16 0.59
C TRP A 178 -15.78 20.03 1.59
N THR A 179 -16.85 20.68 1.14
CA THR A 179 -17.64 21.61 1.95
C THR A 179 -19.12 21.23 2.03
N ASN A 180 -19.62 20.48 1.04
CA ASN A 180 -21.00 19.99 0.99
C ASN A 180 -21.16 18.79 0.04
N ASP A 181 -22.37 18.24 -0.05
CA ASP A 181 -22.69 17.09 -0.93
C ASP A 181 -22.36 17.32 -2.40
N ALA A 182 -22.47 18.55 -2.92
CA ALA A 182 -22.15 18.86 -4.31
C ALA A 182 -20.65 18.82 -4.59
N SER A 183 -19.81 19.15 -3.60
CA SER A 183 -18.36 19.09 -3.74
C SER A 183 -17.75 17.74 -3.33
N SER A 184 -18.58 16.74 -3.00
CA SER A 184 -18.17 15.40 -2.52
C SER A 184 -17.57 14.51 -3.62
N LEU A 185 -17.79 14.85 -4.89
CA LEU A 185 -17.50 14.01 -6.06
C LEU A 185 -18.27 12.67 -6.11
N ILE A 186 -19.22 12.46 -5.20
CA ILE A 186 -20.11 11.30 -5.15
C ILE A 186 -21.24 11.52 -6.16
N ASN A 187 -21.45 10.55 -7.05
CA ASN A 187 -22.44 10.65 -8.12
C ASN A 187 -22.92 9.24 -8.55
N ASP A 188 -24.23 9.04 -8.65
CA ASP A 188 -24.88 7.77 -9.03
C ASP A 188 -24.60 7.28 -10.46
N SER A 189 -24.09 8.13 -11.34
CA SER A 189 -23.65 7.75 -12.69
C SER A 189 -22.34 6.95 -12.72
N LYS A 190 -21.63 6.85 -11.58
CA LYS A 190 -20.38 6.11 -11.45
C LYS A 190 -20.62 4.69 -10.94
N VAL A 191 -19.71 3.78 -11.27
CA VAL A 191 -19.73 2.41 -10.75
C VAL A 191 -18.77 2.30 -9.57
N TYR A 192 -19.32 2.14 -8.37
CA TYR A 192 -18.54 1.92 -7.16
C TYR A 192 -18.39 0.43 -6.88
N THR A 193 -17.15 -0.01 -6.69
CA THR A 193 -16.86 -1.36 -6.17
C THR A 193 -16.86 -1.39 -4.65
N HIS A 194 -16.63 -0.23 -4.03
CA HIS A 194 -16.61 -0.03 -2.60
C HIS A 194 -17.17 1.37 -2.31
N ALA A 195 -18.02 1.49 -1.30
CA ALA A 195 -18.48 2.74 -0.71
C ALA A 195 -18.79 2.48 0.77
N VAL A 196 -17.91 2.95 1.67
CA VAL A 196 -17.91 2.52 3.07
C VAL A 196 -17.86 3.73 4.00
N ASN A 197 -18.78 3.77 4.96
CA ASN A 197 -18.77 4.69 6.09
C ASN A 197 -18.12 4.02 7.31
N CYS A 198 -16.95 4.48 7.73
CA CYS A 198 -16.18 3.85 8.80
C CYS A 198 -16.72 4.24 10.18
N PHE A 199 -17.04 3.24 11.00
CA PHE A 199 -17.60 3.42 12.35
C PHE A 199 -18.89 4.26 12.42
N GLY A 200 -19.68 4.24 11.34
CA GLY A 200 -20.91 4.99 11.20
C GLY A 200 -22.14 4.13 10.88
N SER A 201 -23.26 4.81 10.64
CA SER A 201 -24.46 4.21 10.03
C SER A 201 -24.40 4.36 8.50
N SER A 202 -25.20 3.59 7.75
CA SER A 202 -25.22 3.74 6.30
C SER A 202 -25.75 5.12 5.92
N VAL A 203 -25.12 5.76 4.94
CA VAL A 203 -25.46 7.12 4.51
C VAL A 203 -25.70 7.12 3.00
N GLU A 204 -26.76 7.80 2.56
CA GLU A 204 -27.02 8.03 1.14
C GLU A 204 -26.68 9.47 0.76
N ILE A 205 -25.85 9.61 -0.27
CA ILE A 205 -25.39 10.91 -0.80
C ILE A 205 -25.48 10.85 -2.32
N ASN A 206 -26.22 11.77 -2.93
CA ASN A 206 -26.37 11.87 -4.39
C ASN A 206 -26.73 10.51 -5.04
N GLY A 207 -27.61 9.72 -4.41
CA GLY A 207 -28.06 8.41 -4.90
C GLY A 207 -27.09 7.25 -4.66
N VAL A 208 -25.95 7.47 -3.99
CA VAL A 208 -24.98 6.43 -3.65
C VAL A 208 -25.07 6.11 -2.15
N THR A 209 -25.30 4.84 -1.83
CA THR A 209 -25.26 4.34 -0.45
C THR A 209 -23.83 3.98 -0.05
N PHE A 210 -23.37 4.51 1.07
CA PHE A 210 -22.16 4.08 1.76
C PHE A 210 -22.55 3.12 2.87
N ASP A 211 -22.04 1.89 2.80
CA ASP A 211 -22.35 0.85 3.76
C ASP A 211 -21.67 1.10 5.11
N ALA A 212 -22.40 0.83 6.19
CA ALA A 212 -21.91 0.95 7.55
C ALA A 212 -20.85 -0.11 7.88
N ALA A 213 -19.66 0.32 8.29
CA ALA A 213 -18.71 -0.52 8.99
C ALA A 213 -18.79 -0.26 10.51
N SER A 214 -19.73 -0.92 11.18
CA SER A 214 -20.15 -0.59 12.55
C SER A 214 -19.13 -0.93 13.66
N ASN A 215 -18.07 -1.67 13.33
CA ASN A 215 -17.01 -1.99 14.30
C ASN A 215 -15.63 -1.95 13.64
N GLY A 216 -14.60 -1.66 14.45
CA GLY A 216 -13.20 -1.66 14.02
C GLY A 216 -12.55 -3.05 13.95
N SER A 217 -13.32 -4.13 14.08
CA SER A 217 -12.81 -5.49 14.02
C SER A 217 -13.43 -6.19 12.82
N HIS A 218 -12.91 -5.87 11.64
CA HIS A 218 -13.36 -6.46 10.39
C HIS A 218 -12.32 -7.48 9.90
N PRO A 219 -12.34 -8.74 10.37
CA PRO A 219 -11.56 -9.78 9.72
C PRO A 219 -12.04 -9.90 8.27
N TYR A 220 -11.12 -10.24 7.36
CA TYR A 220 -11.51 -10.61 6.01
C TYR A 220 -12.48 -11.78 6.08
N ASP A 221 -13.72 -11.56 5.63
CA ASP A 221 -14.63 -12.63 5.24
C ASP A 221 -14.87 -12.57 3.73
N SER A 222 -15.27 -13.68 3.12
CA SER A 222 -15.49 -13.75 1.67
C SER A 222 -16.64 -12.87 1.16
N GLN A 223 -17.42 -12.25 2.07
CA GLN A 223 -18.49 -11.31 1.76
C GLN A 223 -17.99 -9.86 1.79
N THR A 224 -16.90 -9.59 2.51
CA THR A 224 -16.20 -8.31 2.59
C THR A 224 -15.10 -8.23 1.54
N ASN A 225 -15.21 -7.28 0.63
CA ASN A 225 -14.20 -7.03 -0.39
C ASN A 225 -13.12 -6.03 0.05
N TRP A 226 -13.04 -5.69 1.34
CA TRP A 226 -12.01 -4.81 1.89
C TRP A 226 -11.66 -5.19 3.33
N VAL A 227 -10.46 -4.82 3.79
CA VAL A 227 -10.10 -4.82 5.21
C VAL A 227 -9.31 -3.58 5.56
N TYR A 228 -9.34 -3.20 6.84
CA TYR A 228 -8.48 -2.17 7.39
C TYR A 228 -7.71 -2.72 8.59
N MET A 229 -6.39 -2.72 8.47
CA MET A 229 -5.47 -3.40 9.38
C MET A 229 -4.63 -2.42 10.18
N ASP A 230 -4.25 -2.83 11.39
CA ASP A 230 -3.31 -2.09 12.23
C ASP A 230 -1.85 -2.26 11.77
N TYR A 231 -0.92 -1.64 12.50
CA TYR A 231 0.52 -1.72 12.27
C TYR A 231 1.08 -3.16 12.38
N ASN A 232 0.32 -4.12 12.93
CA ASN A 232 0.66 -5.54 13.04
C ASN A 232 0.09 -6.41 11.90
N ASN A 233 -0.57 -5.81 10.91
CA ASN A 233 -1.46 -6.49 9.96
C ASN A 233 -2.56 -7.29 10.69
N ASN A 234 -3.05 -6.78 11.82
CA ASN A 234 -4.15 -7.37 12.57
C ASN A 234 -5.46 -6.62 12.33
N TYR A 235 -6.56 -7.36 12.44
CA TYR A 235 -7.91 -6.83 12.43
C TYR A 235 -8.28 -6.48 13.86
N GLY A 236 -8.52 -5.21 14.15
CA GLY A 236 -8.68 -4.72 15.52
C GLY A 236 -8.08 -3.34 15.66
N ILE A 237 -8.81 -2.35 15.16
CA ILE A 237 -8.41 -0.95 15.12
C ILE A 237 -9.22 -0.13 16.11
N GLY A 238 -8.69 1.04 16.46
CA GLY A 238 -9.39 2.03 17.26
C GLY A 238 -10.51 2.70 16.48
N THR A 239 -11.48 3.24 17.22
CA THR A 239 -12.62 3.95 16.69
C THR A 239 -12.77 5.29 17.40
N GLY A 240 -13.21 6.32 16.69
CA GLY A 240 -13.45 7.63 17.28
C GLY A 240 -14.55 8.40 16.57
N SER A 241 -14.86 9.57 17.11
CA SER A 241 -15.87 10.47 16.56
C SER A 241 -15.39 11.91 16.62
N ASP A 242 -15.88 12.72 15.71
CA ASP A 242 -15.48 14.11 15.53
C ASP A 242 -16.66 14.97 15.02
N THR A 243 -16.57 16.29 15.18
CA THR A 243 -17.48 17.24 14.53
C THR A 243 -16.96 17.57 13.13
N THR A 244 -17.81 17.98 12.19
CA THR A 244 -17.34 18.35 10.84
C THR A 244 -17.85 19.71 10.42
N SER A 245 -17.06 20.40 9.59
CA SER A 245 -17.46 21.62 8.90
C SER A 245 -18.20 21.36 7.58
N VAL A 246 -18.21 20.11 7.10
CA VAL A 246 -18.97 19.71 5.91
C VAL A 246 -20.45 19.76 6.22
N SER A 247 -21.23 20.31 5.29
CA SER A 247 -22.69 20.41 5.39
C SER A 247 -23.39 19.39 4.48
N GLY A 248 -24.68 19.14 4.71
CA GLY A 248 -25.46 18.15 3.95
C GLY A 248 -25.36 16.73 4.52
N ASN A 249 -25.80 15.75 3.75
CA ASN A 249 -25.80 14.34 4.19
C ASN A 249 -24.38 13.79 4.30
N GLY A 250 -23.45 14.28 3.48
CA GLY A 250 -22.03 13.92 3.46
C GLY A 250 -21.30 14.23 4.75
N ALA A 251 -21.82 15.16 5.56
CA ALA A 251 -21.33 15.38 6.91
C ALA A 251 -21.31 14.09 7.75
N ASN A 252 -22.28 13.21 7.55
CA ASN A 252 -22.40 11.94 8.30
C ASN A 252 -21.32 10.90 7.95
N LEU A 253 -20.57 11.09 6.85
CA LEU A 253 -19.38 10.27 6.56
C LEU A 253 -18.14 10.74 7.31
N LEU A 254 -18.18 11.93 7.92
CA LEU A 254 -17.01 12.59 8.51
C LEU A 254 -17.10 12.74 10.03
N THR A 255 -18.10 12.14 10.66
CA THR A 255 -18.34 12.23 12.11
C THR A 255 -17.78 11.05 12.89
N SER A 256 -17.49 9.94 12.22
CA SER A 256 -16.93 8.74 12.80
C SER A 256 -15.73 8.27 11.99
N PHE A 257 -14.77 7.62 12.66
CA PHE A 257 -13.57 7.14 11.98
C PHE A 257 -12.95 5.92 12.65
N PHE A 258 -12.12 5.28 11.85
CA PHE A 258 -11.19 4.23 12.20
C PHE A 258 -9.77 4.79 12.33
N TYR A 259 -8.98 4.28 13.27
CA TYR A 259 -7.57 4.67 13.42
C TYR A 259 -6.73 3.53 13.98
N SER A 260 -5.43 3.57 13.73
CA SER A 260 -4.46 2.63 14.28
C SER A 260 -3.27 3.40 14.83
N ARG A 261 -2.59 2.82 15.80
CA ARG A 261 -1.33 3.35 16.35
C ARG A 261 -0.23 3.27 15.29
N ILE A 262 0.47 4.38 15.08
CA ILE A 262 1.58 4.57 14.13
C ILE A 262 1.22 4.40 12.66
N SER A 263 0.70 3.24 12.27
CA SER A 263 0.38 2.93 10.88
C SER A 263 -0.86 2.07 10.76
N SER A 264 -1.48 2.16 9.58
CA SER A 264 -2.67 1.40 9.20
C SER A 264 -2.67 1.14 7.71
N THR A 265 -3.34 0.08 7.28
CA THR A 265 -3.44 -0.26 5.86
C THR A 265 -4.86 -0.59 5.47
N LEU A 266 -5.36 0.09 4.45
CA LEU A 266 -6.60 -0.27 3.76
C LEU A 266 -6.26 -1.19 2.60
N MET A 267 -6.84 -2.39 2.58
CA MET A 267 -6.75 -3.33 1.46
C MET A 267 -8.12 -3.50 0.81
N LEU A 268 -8.12 -3.54 -0.52
CA LEU A 268 -9.27 -3.80 -1.38
C LEU A 268 -9.03 -5.11 -2.14
N PHE A 269 -10.05 -5.95 -2.24
CA PHE A 269 -10.03 -7.28 -2.85
C PHE A 269 -11.07 -7.38 -3.95
N ASN A 270 -11.03 -8.50 -4.67
CA ASN A 270 -11.97 -8.82 -5.76
C ASN A 270 -12.01 -7.74 -6.84
N LEU A 271 -10.90 -7.01 -7.02
CA LEU A 271 -10.73 -6.07 -8.11
C LEU A 271 -10.50 -6.86 -9.39
N THR A 272 -11.03 -6.36 -10.51
CA THR A 272 -10.78 -6.97 -11.81
C THR A 272 -9.39 -6.55 -12.28
N PRO A 273 -8.43 -7.48 -12.45
CA PRO A 273 -7.07 -7.15 -12.83
C PRO A 273 -7.01 -6.36 -14.14
N GLY A 274 -6.11 -5.37 -14.20
CA GLY A 274 -5.88 -4.56 -15.39
C GLY A 274 -6.91 -3.44 -15.65
N LEU A 275 -7.99 -3.36 -14.87
CA LEU A 275 -8.91 -2.22 -14.94
C LEU A 275 -8.40 -1.05 -14.10
N GLN A 276 -8.75 0.17 -14.52
CA GLN A 276 -8.42 1.39 -13.80
C GLN A 276 -9.49 1.69 -12.74
N TYR A 277 -9.01 2.03 -11.55
CA TYR A 277 -9.82 2.40 -10.40
C TYR A 277 -9.35 3.74 -9.84
N THR A 278 -10.23 4.46 -9.16
CA THR A 278 -9.86 5.59 -8.32
C THR A 278 -10.34 5.36 -6.90
N LEU A 279 -9.39 5.21 -5.99
CA LEU A 279 -9.67 5.25 -4.56
C LEU A 279 -9.87 6.71 -4.15
N THR A 280 -10.98 6.98 -3.47
CA THR A 280 -11.31 8.27 -2.88
C THR A 280 -11.40 8.11 -1.38
N LEU A 281 -10.55 8.79 -0.64
CA LEU A 281 -10.57 8.87 0.81
C LEU A 281 -11.24 10.17 1.23
N TYR A 282 -12.26 10.04 2.06
CA TYR A 282 -13.00 11.16 2.60
C TYR A 282 -12.46 11.46 3.98
N ASN A 283 -12.05 12.70 4.22
CA ASN A 283 -11.34 13.05 5.44
C ASN A 283 -11.88 14.34 6.07
N ASN A 284 -11.81 14.38 7.39
CA ASN A 284 -12.19 15.51 8.21
C ASN A 284 -10.98 16.07 8.94
N SER A 285 -10.89 17.39 9.04
CA SER A 285 -9.78 18.10 9.66
C SER A 285 -10.22 18.74 10.97
N THR A 286 -10.19 17.99 12.06
CA THR A 286 -10.64 18.47 13.38
C THR A 286 -9.54 18.63 14.41
N ALA A 287 -8.34 18.14 14.14
CA ALA A 287 -7.29 18.06 15.15
C ALA A 287 -5.98 18.64 14.62
N THR A 288 -5.03 18.91 15.51
CA THR A 288 -3.63 19.04 15.14
C THR A 288 -3.01 17.64 15.15
N GLY A 289 -2.37 17.24 14.06
CA GLY A 289 -1.79 15.92 13.90
C GLY A 289 -0.62 15.96 12.93
N PRO A 290 0.26 14.96 12.97
CA PRO A 290 1.44 14.93 12.12
C PRO A 290 1.05 14.72 10.66
N ASP A 291 1.96 15.13 9.77
CA ASP A 291 1.90 14.69 8.38
C ASP A 291 1.94 13.16 8.33
N SER A 292 1.16 12.61 7.41
CA SER A 292 1.06 11.17 7.17
C SER A 292 1.79 10.83 5.89
N ARG A 293 2.64 9.81 5.95
CA ARG A 293 3.22 9.16 4.78
C ARG A 293 2.21 8.18 4.22
N ILE A 294 1.89 8.33 2.95
CA ILE A 294 0.92 7.48 2.25
C ILE A 294 1.64 6.78 1.10
N VAL A 295 1.56 5.45 1.10
CA VAL A 295 2.18 4.60 0.08
C VAL A 295 1.17 3.57 -0.39
N ALA A 296 0.96 3.48 -1.70
CA ALA A 296 0.11 2.48 -2.34
C ALA A 296 0.92 1.26 -2.78
N SER A 297 0.25 0.13 -2.99
CA SER A 297 0.87 -1.15 -3.36
C SER A 297 0.96 -1.41 -4.86
N ASP A 298 0.62 -0.45 -5.72
CA ASP A 298 0.71 -0.61 -7.18
C ASP A 298 2.08 -0.22 -7.74
N SER A 299 2.35 -0.65 -8.97
CA SER A 299 3.62 -0.48 -9.70
C SER A 299 4.04 0.97 -9.92
N GLU A 300 3.09 1.91 -9.87
CA GLU A 300 3.33 3.33 -10.13
C GLU A 300 3.28 4.18 -8.87
N ALA A 301 3.29 3.54 -7.69
CA ALA A 301 3.24 4.20 -6.40
C ALA A 301 4.50 5.05 -6.13
N GLY A 302 4.27 6.28 -5.70
CA GLY A 302 5.27 7.17 -5.12
C GLY A 302 4.88 7.55 -3.69
N LEU A 303 5.87 7.84 -2.85
CA LEU A 303 5.62 8.29 -1.47
C LEU A 303 4.95 9.65 -1.49
N THR A 304 3.77 9.76 -0.88
CA THR A 304 3.13 11.06 -0.63
C THR A 304 3.23 11.40 0.84
N VAL A 305 3.63 12.64 1.16
CA VAL A 305 3.51 13.20 2.52
C VAL A 305 2.33 14.17 2.52
N LEU A 306 1.39 13.96 3.42
CA LEU A 306 0.11 14.66 3.41
C LEU A 306 -0.26 15.13 4.82
N ASN A 307 -0.63 16.39 4.94
CA ASN A 307 -1.28 16.90 6.14
C ASN A 307 -2.78 16.52 6.11
N GLN A 308 -3.23 15.60 6.96
CA GLN A 308 -4.65 15.24 7.07
C GLN A 308 -5.51 16.36 7.70
N ASN A 309 -4.88 17.36 8.32
CA ASN A 309 -5.53 18.41 9.08
C ASN A 309 -5.41 19.79 8.39
N MET A 310 -6.06 19.92 7.23
CA MET A 310 -5.98 21.12 6.38
C MET A 310 -6.92 22.29 6.77
N GLY A 311 -7.68 22.15 7.86
CA GLY A 311 -8.61 23.16 8.39
C GLY A 311 -10.08 22.96 7.99
N HIS A 312 -10.37 22.07 7.05
CA HIS A 312 -11.72 21.77 6.54
C HIS A 312 -11.80 20.33 6.00
N GLY A 313 -13.02 19.87 5.71
CA GLY A 313 -13.24 18.58 5.04
C GLY A 313 -12.50 18.53 3.70
N ASN A 314 -11.93 17.38 3.38
CA ASN A 314 -11.12 17.22 2.18
C ASN A 314 -11.22 15.79 1.64
N ILE A 315 -10.87 15.67 0.36
CA ILE A 315 -10.93 14.44 -0.40
C ILE A 315 -9.54 14.17 -0.96
N PHE A 316 -9.07 12.93 -0.77
CA PHE A 316 -7.82 12.45 -1.36
C PHE A 316 -8.13 11.40 -2.42
N ARG A 317 -7.64 11.60 -3.64
CA ARG A 317 -7.88 10.68 -4.76
C ARG A 317 -6.59 10.05 -5.24
N TYR A 318 -6.64 8.75 -5.48
CA TYR A 318 -5.53 7.97 -6.02
C TYR A 318 -6.03 7.05 -7.13
N THR A 319 -5.60 7.29 -8.36
CA THR A 319 -5.95 6.47 -9.52
C THR A 319 -4.88 5.41 -9.76
N TYR A 320 -5.29 4.16 -9.90
CA TYR A 320 -4.41 3.01 -10.07
C TYR A 320 -4.98 1.99 -11.07
N THR A 321 -4.12 1.10 -11.54
CA THR A 321 -4.53 -0.09 -12.29
C THR A 321 -4.51 -1.27 -11.33
N ALA A 322 -5.61 -2.03 -11.24
CA ALA A 322 -5.69 -3.17 -10.34
C ALA A 322 -4.62 -4.22 -10.69
N PRO A 323 -3.81 -4.67 -9.70
CA PRO A 323 -2.77 -5.67 -9.92
C PRO A 323 -3.32 -7.02 -10.43
N SER A 324 -2.43 -7.86 -10.94
CA SER A 324 -2.75 -9.19 -11.51
C SER A 324 -3.49 -10.12 -10.54
N ASN A 325 -3.27 -9.96 -9.24
CA ASN A 325 -3.91 -10.72 -8.18
C ASN A 325 -5.26 -10.12 -7.71
N GLY A 326 -5.69 -8.99 -8.26
CA GLY A 326 -6.94 -8.33 -7.90
C GLY A 326 -6.95 -7.70 -6.50
N VAL A 327 -5.77 -7.46 -5.91
CA VAL A 327 -5.61 -6.86 -4.58
C VAL A 327 -4.86 -5.55 -4.67
N PHE A 328 -5.41 -4.51 -4.07
CA PHE A 328 -4.77 -3.19 -3.94
C PHE A 328 -4.73 -2.80 -2.47
N SER A 329 -3.65 -2.16 -2.02
CA SER A 329 -3.63 -1.55 -0.70
C SER A 329 -3.02 -0.16 -0.70
N VAL A 330 -3.40 0.60 0.32
CA VAL A 330 -2.78 1.87 0.67
C VAL A 330 -2.47 1.86 2.17
N THR A 331 -1.25 2.23 2.49
CA THR A 331 -0.75 2.29 3.85
C THR A 331 -0.54 3.75 4.26
N PHE A 332 -1.01 4.06 5.46
CA PHE A 332 -0.86 5.35 6.13
C PHE A 332 0.10 5.17 7.30
N ASP A 333 1.16 5.96 7.35
CA ASP A 333 2.21 5.89 8.37
C ASP A 333 2.51 7.27 8.97
N ASN A 334 2.44 7.34 10.30
CA ASN A 334 2.69 8.50 11.13
C ASN A 334 3.96 8.32 11.98
N SER A 335 4.81 7.34 11.68
CA SER A 335 6.05 7.14 12.44
C SER A 335 6.95 8.39 12.36
N PRO A 336 7.78 8.68 13.39
CA PRO A 336 8.02 7.88 14.59
C PRO A 336 6.99 8.07 15.71
N VAL A 337 5.85 8.73 15.46
CA VAL A 337 4.85 9.00 16.49
C VAL A 337 4.13 7.71 16.89
N ASP A 338 4.59 7.11 18.00
CA ASP A 338 4.05 5.88 18.56
C ASP A 338 2.97 6.11 19.61
N SER A 339 1.84 6.70 19.20
CA SER A 339 0.76 7.08 20.10
C SER A 339 -0.52 6.27 19.91
N GLY A 340 -1.18 5.94 21.02
CA GLY A 340 -2.54 5.38 21.03
C GLY A 340 -3.63 6.46 20.84
N ASP A 341 -3.26 7.73 20.82
CA ASP A 341 -4.19 8.84 20.68
C ASP A 341 -4.61 9.03 19.22
N ALA A 342 -5.92 9.07 18.96
CA ALA A 342 -6.46 9.18 17.60
C ALA A 342 -5.93 10.40 16.82
N PHE A 343 -5.77 11.56 17.47
CA PHE A 343 -5.35 12.80 16.80
C PHE A 343 -3.89 12.77 16.30
N GLN A 344 -3.08 11.84 16.79
CA GLN A 344 -1.70 11.66 16.35
C GLN A 344 -1.55 10.65 15.20
N ASN A 345 -2.65 10.01 14.80
CA ASN A 345 -2.67 8.94 13.81
C ASN A 345 -3.56 9.29 12.62
N TRP A 346 -3.41 8.56 11.53
CA TRP A 346 -4.34 8.61 10.41
C TRP A 346 -5.74 8.18 10.85
N ARG A 347 -6.75 9.00 10.49
CA ARG A 347 -8.16 8.74 10.72
C ARG A 347 -8.85 8.46 9.40
N LEU A 348 -9.30 7.22 9.21
CA LEU A 348 -10.08 6.81 8.05
C LEU A 348 -11.57 6.98 8.38
N TYR A 349 -12.20 8.02 7.82
CA TYR A 349 -13.61 8.33 8.05
C TYR A 349 -14.54 7.59 7.08
N ALA A 350 -14.24 7.68 5.79
CA ALA A 350 -14.96 6.94 4.75
C ALA A 350 -14.06 6.78 3.53
N PHE A 351 -14.41 5.83 2.68
CA PHE A 351 -13.75 5.69 1.39
C PHE A 351 -14.71 5.15 0.33
N SER A 352 -14.38 5.40 -0.93
CA SER A 352 -15.02 4.77 -2.08
C SER A 352 -13.98 4.37 -3.11
N ASN A 353 -14.27 3.35 -3.91
CA ASN A 353 -13.43 2.91 -5.01
C ASN A 353 -14.26 2.84 -6.29
N GLU A 354 -14.09 3.85 -7.15
CA GLU A 354 -14.79 3.93 -8.43
C GLU A 354 -14.03 3.15 -9.49
N MET A 355 -14.74 2.32 -10.25
CA MET A 355 -14.21 1.63 -11.42
C MET A 355 -14.41 2.52 -12.64
N THR A 356 -13.33 2.77 -13.38
CA THR A 356 -13.44 3.42 -14.68
C THR A 356 -14.00 2.40 -15.66
N VAL A 357 -15.28 2.53 -16.00
CA VAL A 357 -15.89 1.73 -17.06
C VAL A 357 -15.35 2.26 -18.38
N PRO A 358 -14.58 1.48 -19.16
CA PRO A 358 -14.19 1.90 -20.49
C PRO A 358 -15.48 2.24 -21.24
N GLU A 359 -15.57 3.44 -21.81
CA GLU A 359 -16.69 3.77 -22.68
C GLU A 359 -16.78 2.64 -23.71
N CYS A 360 -17.91 1.92 -23.72
CA CYS A 360 -18.15 0.90 -24.73
C CYS A 360 -17.92 1.61 -26.05
N SER A 361 -16.84 1.24 -26.76
CA SER A 361 -16.46 2.02 -27.93
C SER A 361 -17.69 2.09 -28.82
N LEU A 362 -18.09 3.31 -29.18
CA LEU A 362 -19.29 3.52 -30.00
C LEU A 362 -19.25 2.60 -31.23
N LEU A 363 -18.06 2.25 -31.70
CA LEU A 363 -17.79 1.24 -32.73
C LEU A 363 -18.46 -0.12 -32.44
N PHE A 364 -18.33 -0.72 -31.25
CA PHE A 364 -19.02 -1.97 -30.92
C PHE A 364 -20.53 -1.81 -30.86
N GLY A 365 -21.02 -0.67 -30.35
CA GLY A 365 -22.44 -0.31 -30.40
C GLY A 365 -22.94 -0.21 -31.85
N PHE A 366 -22.21 0.47 -32.72
CA PHE A 366 -22.50 0.60 -34.15
C PHE A 366 -22.46 -0.74 -34.88
N LEU A 367 -21.47 -1.59 -34.61
CA LEU A 367 -21.37 -2.93 -35.21
C LEU A 367 -22.54 -3.83 -34.77
N SER A 368 -22.93 -3.76 -33.50
CA SER A 368 -24.09 -4.48 -32.98
C SER A 368 -25.40 -4.02 -33.64
N MET A 369 -25.60 -2.70 -33.77
CA MET A 369 -26.75 -2.13 -34.46
C MET A 369 -26.74 -2.47 -35.96
N ALA A 370 -25.60 -2.35 -36.64
CA ALA A 370 -25.45 -2.70 -38.04
C ALA A 370 -25.77 -4.19 -38.29
N GLY A 371 -25.31 -5.07 -37.40
CA GLY A 371 -25.67 -6.49 -37.43
C GLY A 371 -27.17 -6.74 -37.28
N LEU A 372 -27.86 -6.00 -36.40
CA LEU A 372 -29.32 -6.07 -36.26
C LEU A 372 -30.05 -5.58 -37.53
N PHE A 373 -29.56 -4.51 -38.17
CA PHE A 373 -30.13 -4.03 -39.44
C PHE A 373 -29.93 -5.02 -40.58
N ILE A 374 -28.74 -5.62 -40.71
CA ILE A 374 -28.47 -6.65 -41.73
C ILE A 374 -29.37 -7.87 -41.52
N ARG A 375 -29.55 -8.32 -40.28
CA ARG A 375 -30.46 -9.44 -39.97
C ARG A 375 -31.92 -9.12 -40.34
N ARG A 376 -32.35 -7.87 -40.17
CA ARG A 376 -33.70 -7.43 -40.53
C ARG A 376 -33.90 -7.28 -42.05
N LEU A 377 -32.85 -7.01 -42.81
CA LEU A 377 -32.92 -6.94 -44.27
C LEU A 377 -32.91 -8.32 -44.95
N ASN A 378 -32.38 -9.34 -44.26
CA ASN A 378 -32.25 -10.71 -44.76
C ASN A 378 -33.41 -11.64 -44.34
N ASN A 379 -34.35 -11.16 -43.53
CA ASN A 379 -35.61 -11.83 -43.17
C ASN A 379 -36.77 -11.05 -43.76
#